data_AF-A0A7K2P8W6-F1
#
_entry.id   AF-A0A7K2P8W6-F1
#
_cell.length_a   1.000
_cell.length_b   1.000
_cell.length_c   1.000
_cell.angle_alpha   90.00
_cell.angle_beta   90.00
_cell.angle_gamma   90.00
#
_symmetry.space_group_name_H-M   'P 1'
#
loop_
_entity.id
_entity.type
_entity.pdbx_description
1 polymer ?
#
loop_
_entity_poly.entity_id
_entity_poly.type
_entity_poly.pdbx_seq_one_letter_code
_entity_poly.pdbx_strand_id
1 'polypeptide(L)'
;MLFEGVDLLDVTGPPEVFSLARRETEDAAGYEVLLAAETTGPVTTAAGVRVLPDATFEDLSARRIDTLIVPGAVEIDDRRRVRALTDPVVVEWVRRLAARTRRVTSV
;
A
#
# COMPACT_ATOMS: atom_id res chain seq x y z
N MET A 1 0.93 -0.61 -0.37
CA MET A 1 1.13 0.29 -1.53
C MET A 1 0.44 1.61 -1.23
N LEU A 2 0.90 2.71 -1.80
CA LEU A 2 0.36 4.06 -1.59
C LEU A 2 0.17 4.72 -2.97
N PHE A 3 -1.02 5.25 -3.24
CA PHE A 3 -1.38 5.90 -4.51
C PHE A 3 -2.52 6.91 -4.27
N GLU A 4 -2.73 7.82 -5.22
CA GLU A 4 -3.72 8.89 -5.06
C GLU A 4 -5.13 8.35 -4.82
N GLY A 5 -5.85 8.95 -3.88
CA GLY A 5 -7.21 8.55 -3.54
C GLY A 5 -7.32 7.23 -2.75
N VAL A 6 -6.20 6.69 -2.27
CA VAL A 6 -6.21 5.50 -1.41
C VAL A 6 -6.94 5.75 -0.08
N ASP A 7 -7.60 4.73 0.45
CA ASP A 7 -8.24 4.80 1.76
C ASP A 7 -7.18 4.75 2.88
N LEU A 8 -7.15 5.80 3.70
CA LEU A 8 -6.10 5.98 4.71
C LEU A 8 -6.07 4.82 5.73
N LEU A 9 -7.23 4.32 6.15
CA LEU A 9 -7.31 3.25 7.15
C LEU A 9 -6.71 1.94 6.64
N ASP A 10 -6.89 1.64 5.35
CA ASP A 10 -6.32 0.46 4.71
C ASP A 10 -4.79 0.57 4.60
N VAL A 11 -4.27 1.79 4.51
CA VAL A 11 -2.83 2.07 4.52
C VAL A 11 -2.23 1.97 5.92
N THR A 12 -2.89 2.52 6.95
CA THR A 12 -2.34 2.63 8.30
C THR A 12 -2.58 1.40 9.17
N GLY A 13 -3.62 0.62 8.90
CA GLY A 13 -3.97 -0.58 9.65
C GLY A 13 -2.85 -1.63 9.68
N PRO A 14 -2.34 -2.11 8.53
CA PRO A 14 -1.31 -3.13 8.50
C PRO A 14 -0.01 -2.73 9.21
N PRO A 15 0.60 -1.55 8.96
CA PRO A 15 1.77 -1.09 9.71
C PRO A 15 1.58 -1.11 11.23
N GLU A 16 0.40 -0.71 11.73
CA GLU A 16 0.10 -0.72 13.16
C GLU A 16 0.07 -2.14 13.73
N VAL A 17 -0.59 -3.08 13.03
CA VAL A 17 -0.66 -4.49 13.44
C VAL A 17 0.75 -5.13 13.45
N PHE A 18 1.57 -4.89 12.42
CA PHE A 18 2.95 -5.41 12.40
C PHE A 18 3.85 -4.75 13.44
N SER A 19 3.63 -3.47 13.76
CA SER A 19 4.31 -2.79 14.86
C SER A 19 3.98 -3.43 16.20
N LEU A 20 2.70 -3.72 16.44
CA LEU A 20 2.25 -4.44 17.64
C LEU A 20 2.85 -5.84 17.72
N ALA A 21 2.80 -6.60 16.62
CA ALA A 21 3.39 -7.95 16.58
C ALA A 21 4.89 -7.95 16.93
N ARG A 22 5.65 -6.94 16.48
CA ARG A 22 7.07 -6.76 16.85
C ARG A 22 7.28 -6.43 18.32
N ARG A 23 6.36 -5.70 18.96
CA ARG A 23 6.48 -5.30 20.37
C ARG A 23 6.10 -6.42 21.34
N GLU A 24 5.12 -7.23 20.98
CA GLU A 24 4.49 -8.20 21.89
C GLU A 24 4.97 -9.66 21.69
N THR A 25 5.89 -9.91 20.75
CA THR A 25 6.43 -11.26 20.49
C THR A 25 7.94 -11.28 20.70
N GLU A 26 8.44 -12.19 21.55
CA GLU A 26 9.86 -12.29 21.95
C GLU A 26 10.79 -12.66 20.77
N ASP A 27 10.32 -13.51 19.85
CA ASP A 27 10.90 -13.65 18.51
C ASP A 27 10.38 -12.50 17.66
N ALA A 28 10.96 -11.30 17.84
CA ALA A 28 10.57 -10.10 17.13
C ALA A 28 10.54 -10.39 15.63
N ALA A 29 9.34 -10.61 15.10
CA ALA A 29 9.17 -10.97 13.72
C ALA A 29 9.76 -9.83 12.90
N GLY A 30 10.88 -10.09 12.20
CA GLY A 30 11.74 -9.11 11.54
C GLY A 30 11.09 -8.41 10.33
N TYR A 31 9.84 -7.98 10.50
CA TYR A 31 9.07 -7.24 9.55
C TYR A 31 9.66 -5.85 9.44
N GLU A 32 10.17 -5.53 8.26
CA GLU A 32 10.32 -4.16 7.78
C GLU A 32 9.03 -3.83 7.02
N VAL A 33 8.29 -2.82 7.47
CA VAL A 33 7.07 -2.36 6.78
C VAL A 33 7.40 -1.04 6.13
N LEU A 34 7.22 -0.98 4.81
CA LEU A 34 7.47 0.21 3.99
C LEU A 34 6.20 0.63 3.27
N LEU A 35 5.91 1.93 3.29
CA LEU A 35 4.94 2.55 2.42
C LEU A 35 5.63 2.91 1.11
N ALA A 36 5.24 2.26 0.02
CA ALA A 36 5.79 2.53 -1.31
C ALA A 36 4.76 3.19 -2.22
N ALA A 37 5.19 4.19 -2.99
CA ALA A 37 4.39 4.90 -3.99
C ALA A 37 5.12 4.98 -5.34
N GLU A 38 4.48 5.57 -6.35
CA GLU A 38 5.11 5.75 -7.66
C GLU A 38 6.30 6.73 -7.62
N THR A 39 6.20 7.78 -6.80
CA THR A 39 7.23 8.81 -6.64
C THR A 39 7.58 8.99 -5.16
N THR A 40 8.63 9.73 -4.87
CA THR A 40 9.00 10.12 -3.49
C THR A 40 8.16 11.28 -2.94
N GLY A 41 7.26 11.84 -3.77
CA GLY A 41 6.37 12.93 -3.36
C GLY A 41 5.28 12.45 -2.42
N PRO A 42 4.66 13.36 -1.65
CA PRO A 42 3.52 13.03 -0.82
C PRO A 42 2.33 12.58 -1.68
N VAL A 43 1.64 11.54 -1.24
CA VAL A 43 0.41 11.04 -1.85
C VAL A 43 -0.79 11.52 -1.06
N THR A 44 -1.84 11.97 -1.76
CA THR A 44 -3.08 12.42 -1.12
C THR A 44 -4.08 11.28 -1.04
N THR A 45 -4.51 10.94 0.18
CA THR A 45 -5.55 9.93 0.42
C THR A 45 -6.95 10.46 0.09
N ALA A 46 -7.95 9.58 -0.03
CA ALA A 46 -9.35 9.99 -0.20
C ALA A 46 -9.85 10.93 0.92
N ALA A 47 -9.26 10.82 2.12
CA ALA A 47 -9.56 11.68 3.26
C ALA A 47 -8.83 13.04 3.24
N GLY A 48 -8.05 13.33 2.19
CA GLY A 48 -7.26 14.57 2.05
C GLY A 48 -5.98 14.61 2.88
N VAL A 49 -5.65 13.54 3.60
CA VAL A 49 -4.39 13.41 4.36
C VAL A 49 -3.26 13.11 3.39
N ARG A 50 -2.15 13.84 3.50
CA ARG A 50 -0.94 13.63 2.72
C ARG A 50 0.01 12.69 3.46
N VAL A 51 0.41 11.61 2.80
CA VAL A 51 1.33 10.60 3.35
C VAL A 51 2.61 10.61 2.51
N LEU A 52 3.75 10.70 3.18
CA LEU A 52 5.05 10.61 2.52
C LEU A 52 5.44 9.12 2.41
N PRO A 53 5.79 8.61 1.21
CA PRO A 53 6.26 7.24 1.06
C PRO A 53 7.70 7.08 1.57
N ASP A 54 8.04 5.88 2.01
CA ASP A 54 9.40 5.48 2.42
C ASP A 54 10.28 5.12 1.21
N ALA A 55 9.66 4.64 0.13
CA ALA A 55 10.35 4.18 -1.08
C ALA A 55 9.45 4.32 -2.32
N THR A 56 10.05 4.22 -3.51
CA THR A 56 9.27 4.10 -4.75
C THR A 56 8.98 2.64 -5.11
N PHE A 57 7.98 2.40 -5.95
CA PHE A 57 7.73 1.08 -6.52
C PHE A 57 8.93 0.56 -7.32
N GLU A 58 9.67 1.44 -8.00
CA GLU A 58 10.87 1.08 -8.76
C GLU A 58 11.99 0.62 -7.80
N ASP A 59 12.23 1.34 -6.70
CA ASP A 59 13.22 0.96 -5.67
C ASP A 59 12.95 -0.45 -5.12
N LEU A 60 11.68 -0.79 -4.92
CA LEU A 60 11.27 -2.10 -4.42
C LEU A 60 11.23 -3.18 -5.51
N SER A 61 11.15 -2.82 -6.79
CA SER A 61 11.04 -3.79 -7.90
C SER A 61 12.29 -4.69 -8.02
N ALA A 62 13.46 -4.18 -7.61
CA ALA A 62 14.70 -4.95 -7.58
C ALA A 62 14.85 -5.82 -6.32
N ARG A 63 14.10 -5.52 -5.25
CA ARG A 63 14.16 -6.22 -3.96
C ARG A 63 13.24 -7.46 -3.96
N ARG A 64 13.50 -8.38 -3.03
CA ARG A 64 12.56 -9.47 -2.73
C ARG A 64 11.56 -8.96 -1.72
N ILE A 65 10.27 -9.06 -2.03
CA ILE A 65 9.19 -8.64 -1.15
C ILE A 65 8.57 -9.90 -0.53
N ASP A 66 8.42 -9.92 0.79
CA ASP A 66 7.77 -11.07 1.44
C ASP A 66 6.25 -10.97 1.33
N THR A 67 5.68 -9.80 1.64
CA THR A 67 4.24 -9.54 1.60
C THR A 67 3.94 -8.20 0.94
N LEU A 68 3.11 -8.21 -0.10
CA LEU A 68 2.59 -7.03 -0.77
C LEU A 68 1.14 -6.84 -0.33
N ILE A 69 0.86 -5.67 0.26
CA ILE A 69 -0.48 -5.29 0.70
C ILE A 69 -0.99 -4.19 -0.24
N VAL A 70 -2.13 -4.45 -0.87
CA VAL A 70 -2.81 -3.55 -1.80
C VAL A 70 -4.04 -2.97 -1.08
N PRO A 71 -3.98 -1.70 -0.63
CA PRO A 71 -5.12 -1.06 0.02
C PRO A 71 -6.29 -0.82 -0.94
N GLY A 72 -7.48 -0.66 -0.38
CA GLY A 72 -8.66 -0.22 -1.09
C GLY A 72 -8.60 1.26 -1.48
N ALA A 73 -9.39 1.59 -2.48
CA ALA A 73 -9.67 2.94 -2.91
C ALA A 73 -10.99 2.96 -3.67
N VAL A 74 -11.82 3.96 -3.43
CA VAL A 74 -13.10 4.11 -4.11
C VAL A 74 -13.31 5.51 -4.68
N GLU A 75 -14.02 5.57 -5.81
CA GLU A 75 -14.52 6.80 -6.40
C GLU A 75 -16.05 6.81 -6.42
N ILE A 76 -16.65 8.00 -6.38
CA ILE A 76 -18.10 8.18 -6.51
C ILE A 76 -18.37 8.79 -7.88
N ASP A 77 -19.10 8.05 -8.73
CA ASP A 77 -19.45 8.55 -10.07
C ASP A 77 -20.56 9.62 -10.03
N ASP A 78 -20.83 10.27 -11.18
CA ASP A 78 -21.86 11.31 -11.32
C ASP A 78 -23.27 10.85 -10.89
N ARG A 79 -23.50 9.53 -10.84
CA ARG A 79 -24.76 8.91 -10.43
C ARG A 79 -24.73 8.47 -8.96
N ARG A 80 -23.75 8.94 -8.18
CA ARG A 80 -23.51 8.60 -6.78
C ARG A 80 -23.28 7.12 -6.52
N ARG A 81 -22.72 6.39 -7.49
CA ARG A 81 -22.35 4.99 -7.28
C ARG A 81 -20.89 4.91 -6.86
N VAL A 82 -20.63 4.12 -5.83
CA VAL A 82 -19.29 3.79 -5.37
C VAL A 82 -18.69 2.77 -6.34
N ARG A 83 -17.47 3.02 -6.79
CA ARG A 83 -16.69 2.12 -7.66
C ARG A 83 -15.29 1.98 -7.09
N ALA A 84 -14.69 0.80 -7.26
CA ALA A 84 -13.28 0.62 -6.96
C ALA A 84 -12.44 1.46 -7.92
N LEU A 85 -11.53 2.25 -7.38
CA LEU A 85 -10.54 2.96 -8.17
C LEU A 85 -9.56 1.94 -8.76
N THR A 86 -9.43 1.91 -10.08
CA THR A 86 -8.60 0.94 -10.81
C THR A 86 -7.69 1.66 -11.80
N ASP A 87 -6.83 2.53 -11.26
CA ASP A 87 -5.81 3.23 -12.06
C ASP A 87 -4.92 2.19 -12.77
N PRO A 88 -4.86 2.21 -14.13
CA PRO A 88 -4.04 1.27 -14.90
C PRO A 88 -2.57 1.26 -14.49
N VAL A 89 -2.02 2.41 -14.06
CA VAL A 89 -0.63 2.53 -13.61
C VAL A 89 -0.44 1.76 -12.30
N VAL A 90 -1.34 1.95 -11.34
CA VAL A 90 -1.31 1.21 -10.06
C VAL A 90 -1.47 -0.28 -10.29
N VAL A 91 -2.40 -0.69 -11.17
CA VAL A 91 -2.64 -2.10 -11.51
C VAL A 91 -1.37 -2.74 -12.11
N GLU A 92 -0.66 -2.02 -12.97
CA GLU A 92 0.57 -2.54 -13.57
C GLU A 92 1.69 -2.68 -12.52
N TRP A 93 1.81 -1.72 -11.61
CA TRP A 93 2.74 -1.84 -10.48
C TRP A 93 2.40 -3.00 -9.55
N VAL A 94 1.11 -3.22 -9.26
CA VAL A 94 0.66 -4.40 -8.50
C VAL A 94 1.13 -5.66 -9.19
N ARG A 95 0.91 -5.80 -10.51
CA ARG A 95 1.35 -6.99 -11.27
C ARG A 95 2.86 -7.18 -11.20
N ARG A 96 3.64 -6.13 -11.46
CA ARG A 96 5.11 -6.17 -11.47
C ARG A 96 5.68 -6.57 -10.11
N LEU A 97 5.17 -6.00 -9.02
CA LEU A 97 5.62 -6.31 -7.66
C LEU A 97 5.12 -7.69 -7.21
N ALA A 98 3.87 -8.05 -7.51
CA ALA A 98 3.28 -9.33 -7.16
C ALA A 98 4.07 -10.52 -7.72
N ALA A 99 4.58 -10.41 -8.95
CA ALA A 99 5.39 -11.45 -9.59
C ALA A 99 6.66 -11.83 -8.81
N ARG A 100 7.11 -10.97 -7.90
CA ARG A 100 8.33 -11.16 -7.08
C ARG A 100 8.03 -11.27 -5.59
N THR A 101 6.75 -11.38 -5.24
CA THR A 101 6.30 -11.37 -3.86
C THR A 101 5.82 -12.76 -3.43
N ARG A 102 6.15 -13.20 -2.21
CA ARG A 102 5.68 -14.49 -1.71
C ARG A 102 4.18 -14.49 -1.37
N ARG A 103 3.67 -13.41 -0.78
CA ARG A 103 2.28 -13.24 -0.38
C ARG A 103 1.71 -11.94 -0.91
N VAL A 104 0.58 -11.99 -1.59
CA VAL A 104 -0.16 -10.79 -2.01
C VAL A 104 -1.51 -10.81 -1.32
N THR A 105 -1.89 -9.68 -0.72
CA THR A 105 -3.17 -9.51 -0.04
C THR A 105 -3.74 -8.14 -0.35
N SER A 106 -5.06 -8.02 -0.27
CA SER A 106 -5.77 -6.74 -0.30
C SER A 106 -6.54 -6.53 0.99
N VAL A 107 -6.95 -5.28 1.24
CA VAL A 107 -7.92 -4.91 2.27
C VAL A 107 -9.28 -4.71 1.62
#